data_AF-A0A965D440-F1
#
_entry.id   AF-A0A965D440-F1
#
_cell.length_a   1.000
_cell.length_b   1.000
_cell.length_c   1.000
_cell.angle_alpha   90.00
_cell.angle_beta   90.00
_cell.angle_gamma   90.00
#
_symmetry.space_group_name_H-M   'P 1'
#
loop_
_entity.id
_entity.type
_entity.pdbx_description
1 polymer ?
#
loop_
_entity_poly.entity_id
_entity_poly.type
_entity_poly.pdbx_seq_one_letter_code
_entity_poly.pdbx_strand_id
1 'polypeptide(L)'
;GGRFGLGLIRGEADIHPDDWFITCHFADDRVMPGTLMYECCLHTLRVHLLRLGWVVEARPGVALEPVPGVVGQLKCRGQVLETTKLVTYEIEIREIGYGPEPYVIADALMYADGKAIVEISNMSLRYTGVTREELSRSWAMARGEGERVANATGFKSCGPILYGPERITAFSSGNPSDAFGEPYRIFDAGMSRRIARLPRAPYQFLDRVTEIRGCEAFKMVAGGEVTADYDVPPGEWYFAANRQGDMPFAVLLEIALQPCGWLSAYLGSALTSTDDLSYRNLGGTGTQFAPVLPNVGTLTTRIKNTRLSSSAGMIIQWFDFEVSAGAQKIYRGDTYFGFFPKAALEKQEGIKGAKLYEPSAAELARAKRL
;
A
#
# COMPACT_ATOMS: atom_id res chain seq x y z
N GLY A 1 -24.52 -3.29 12.77
CA GLY A 1 -24.39 -4.67 13.26
C GLY A 1 -24.28 -4.66 14.78
N GLY A 2 -24.34 -5.83 15.44
CA GLY A 2 -24.32 -5.92 16.91
C GLY A 2 -25.67 -5.58 17.56
N ARG A 3 -25.86 -5.95 18.84
CA ARG A 3 -27.08 -5.80 19.63
C ARG A 3 -27.63 -4.38 19.69
N PHE A 4 -26.77 -3.37 19.68
CA PHE A 4 -27.14 -1.96 19.71
C PHE A 4 -27.15 -1.28 18.34
N GLY A 5 -26.89 -2.02 17.26
CA GLY A 5 -26.85 -1.52 15.89
C GLY A 5 -25.59 -0.74 15.49
N LEU A 6 -24.73 -0.38 16.45
CA LEU A 6 -23.57 0.51 16.23
C LEU A 6 -22.27 -0.18 15.82
N GLY A 7 -22.21 -1.52 15.88
CA GLY A 7 -21.01 -2.28 15.50
C GLY A 7 -20.74 -3.46 16.43
N LEU A 8 -19.96 -4.40 15.89
CA LEU A 8 -19.44 -5.57 16.59
C LEU A 8 -18.00 -5.79 16.08
N ILE A 9 -17.08 -6.12 16.98
CA ILE A 9 -15.80 -6.73 16.62
C ILE A 9 -15.65 -8.04 17.37
N ARG A 10 -15.08 -9.05 16.69
CA ARG A 10 -14.71 -10.32 17.29
C ARG A 10 -13.21 -10.52 17.09
N GLY A 11 -12.50 -10.68 18.20
CA GLY A 11 -11.08 -11.03 18.22
C GLY A 11 -10.90 -12.42 18.81
N GLU A 12 -9.83 -13.10 18.43
CA GLU A 12 -9.52 -14.42 18.97
C GLU A 12 -8.03 -14.61 19.16
N ALA A 13 -7.68 -15.46 20.13
CA ALA A 13 -6.30 -15.84 20.40
C ALA A 13 -6.24 -17.31 20.84
N ASP A 14 -5.24 -18.01 20.36
CA ASP A 14 -4.92 -19.36 20.81
C ASP A 14 -4.15 -19.30 22.12
N ILE A 15 -4.48 -20.20 23.04
CA ILE A 15 -3.84 -20.32 24.33
C ILE A 15 -2.85 -21.48 24.26
N HIS A 16 -1.60 -21.18 24.57
CA HIS A 16 -0.52 -22.15 24.64
C HIS A 16 -0.16 -22.40 26.11
N PRO A 17 0.09 -23.66 26.51
CA PRO A 17 0.46 -23.97 27.90
C PRO A 17 1.70 -23.21 28.41
N ASP A 18 2.58 -22.80 27.50
CA ASP A 18 3.81 -22.07 27.76
C ASP A 18 3.67 -20.54 27.63
N ASP A 19 2.47 -20.03 27.37
CA ASP A 19 2.23 -18.58 27.36
C ASP A 19 2.65 -17.97 28.71
N TRP A 20 3.35 -16.84 28.65
CA TRP A 20 3.96 -16.23 29.84
C TRP A 20 2.92 -15.90 30.92
N PHE A 21 1.69 -15.55 30.54
CA PHE A 21 0.63 -15.22 31.50
C PHE A 21 -0.01 -16.47 32.14
N ILE A 22 0.18 -17.65 31.56
CA ILE A 22 -0.20 -18.94 32.15
C ILE A 22 0.88 -19.42 33.11
N THR A 23 2.15 -19.30 32.70
CA THR A 23 3.30 -19.81 33.45
C THR A 23 3.79 -18.88 34.56
N CYS A 24 3.58 -17.57 34.45
CA CYS A 24 4.11 -16.57 35.40
C CYS A 24 3.06 -15.96 36.35
N HIS A 25 1.75 -16.12 36.12
CA HIS A 25 0.73 -15.44 36.94
C HIS A 25 0.65 -16.04 38.35
N PHE A 26 0.24 -17.30 38.47
CA PHE A 26 0.39 -18.07 39.71
C PHE A 26 1.09 -19.38 39.39
N ALA A 27 2.27 -19.60 39.99
CA ALA A 27 3.12 -20.75 39.68
C ALA A 27 2.42 -22.10 39.97
N ASP A 28 1.60 -22.13 41.03
CA ASP A 28 0.85 -23.32 41.47
C ASP A 28 -0.61 -23.35 40.97
N ASP A 29 -1.05 -22.31 40.24
CA ASP A 29 -2.41 -22.21 39.66
C ASP A 29 -2.33 -21.54 38.28
N ARG A 30 -2.03 -22.34 37.26
CA ARG A 30 -1.74 -21.88 35.89
C ARG A 30 -2.99 -21.38 35.17
N VAL A 31 -3.34 -20.13 35.46
CA VAL A 31 -4.55 -19.46 34.97
C VAL A 31 -4.22 -18.07 34.45
N MET A 32 -4.87 -17.67 33.35
CA MET A 32 -4.76 -16.30 32.84
C MET A 32 -5.33 -15.30 33.86
N PRO A 33 -4.66 -14.17 34.11
CA PRO A 33 -5.19 -13.12 34.98
C PRO A 33 -6.50 -12.54 34.44
N GLY A 34 -7.51 -12.36 35.30
CA GLY A 34 -8.77 -11.70 34.92
C GLY A 34 -8.58 -10.25 34.46
N THR A 35 -7.55 -9.57 34.93
CA THR A 35 -7.14 -8.24 34.44
C THR A 35 -6.63 -8.30 33.01
N LEU A 36 -5.88 -9.35 32.63
CA LEU A 36 -5.45 -9.56 31.26
C LEU A 36 -6.64 -9.90 30.35
N MET A 37 -7.62 -10.67 30.85
CA MET A 37 -8.88 -10.92 30.12
C MET A 37 -9.61 -9.62 29.78
N TYR A 38 -9.69 -8.69 30.74
CA TYR A 38 -10.23 -7.34 30.51
C TYR A 38 -9.40 -6.57 29.49
N GLU A 39 -8.07 -6.54 29.65
CA GLU A 39 -7.16 -5.82 28.75
C GLU A 39 -7.24 -6.34 27.31
N CYS A 40 -7.40 -7.65 27.10
CA CYS A 40 -7.61 -8.23 25.78
C CYS A 40 -8.94 -7.79 25.14
N CYS A 41 -10.01 -7.66 25.94
CA CYS A 41 -11.27 -7.08 25.46
C CYS A 41 -11.08 -5.60 25.07
N LEU A 42 -10.37 -4.82 25.90
CA LEU A 42 -10.07 -3.41 25.65
C LEU A 42 -9.18 -3.23 24.41
N HIS A 43 -8.19 -4.11 24.22
CA HIS A 43 -7.34 -4.11 23.04
C HIS A 43 -8.14 -4.45 21.78
N THR A 44 -9.04 -5.42 21.84
CA THR A 44 -9.96 -5.73 20.73
C THR A 44 -10.81 -4.51 20.37
N LEU A 45 -11.34 -3.80 21.37
CA LEU A 45 -12.04 -2.52 21.15
C LEU A 45 -11.13 -1.48 20.48
N ARG A 46 -9.88 -1.32 20.92
CA ARG A 46 -8.92 -0.39 20.30
C ARG A 46 -8.67 -0.69 18.83
N VAL A 47 -8.53 -1.97 18.46
CA VAL A 47 -8.41 -2.38 17.04
C VAL A 47 -9.63 -1.95 16.24
N HIS A 48 -10.84 -2.07 16.80
CA HIS A 48 -12.06 -1.58 16.16
C HIS A 48 -12.01 -0.06 15.94
N LEU A 49 -11.61 0.71 16.95
CA LEU A 49 -11.49 2.18 16.83
C LEU A 49 -10.44 2.58 15.79
N LEU A 50 -9.30 1.91 15.75
CA LEU A 50 -8.29 2.10 14.71
C LEU A 50 -8.87 1.83 13.31
N ARG A 51 -9.69 0.78 13.16
CA ARG A 51 -10.36 0.45 11.90
C ARG A 51 -11.43 1.48 11.51
N LEU A 52 -12.06 2.13 12.49
CA LEU A 52 -12.92 3.32 12.29
C LEU A 52 -12.11 4.60 11.99
N GLY A 53 -10.78 4.50 11.94
CA GLY A 53 -9.87 5.58 11.58
C GLY A 53 -9.37 6.39 12.76
N TRP A 54 -9.58 5.98 14.02
CA TRP A 54 -9.12 6.72 15.21
C TRP A 54 -7.59 6.58 15.41
N VAL A 55 -6.81 6.97 14.40
CA VAL A 55 -5.36 6.81 14.31
C VAL A 55 -4.68 8.11 14.75
N VAL A 56 -4.57 8.31 16.07
CA VAL A 56 -4.03 9.54 16.68
C VAL A 56 -2.99 9.29 17.77
N GLU A 57 -2.69 8.02 18.09
CA GLU A 57 -1.83 7.59 19.21
C GLU A 57 -0.35 8.02 19.07
N ALA A 58 0.15 8.29 17.86
CA ALA A 58 1.53 8.72 17.63
C ALA A 58 1.79 10.21 17.95
N ARG A 59 0.76 10.96 18.36
CA ARG A 59 0.86 12.39 18.62
C ARG A 59 1.26 12.66 20.08
N PRO A 60 2.19 13.59 20.35
CA PRO A 60 2.50 14.01 21.71
C PRO A 60 1.25 14.54 22.44
N GLY A 61 1.02 14.09 23.67
CA GLY A 61 -0.08 14.56 24.51
C GLY A 61 -1.40 13.81 24.34
N VAL A 62 -1.48 12.82 23.45
CA VAL A 62 -2.64 11.93 23.32
C VAL A 62 -2.49 10.75 24.27
N ALA A 63 -3.52 10.48 25.08
CA ALA A 63 -3.60 9.28 25.91
C ALA A 63 -4.95 8.59 25.78
N LEU A 64 -4.96 7.31 26.14
CA LEU A 64 -6.15 6.47 26.17
C LEU A 64 -6.54 6.23 27.62
N GLU A 65 -7.75 6.64 27.98
CA GLU A 65 -8.23 6.60 29.35
C GLU A 65 -9.67 6.08 29.41
N PRO A 66 -10.12 5.51 30.52
CA PRO A 66 -11.55 5.28 30.75
C PRO A 66 -12.33 6.60 30.75
N VAL A 67 -13.61 6.55 30.39
CA VAL A 67 -14.50 7.73 30.44
C VAL A 67 -14.87 8.01 31.91
N PRO A 68 -14.54 9.19 32.48
CA PRO A 68 -14.89 9.52 33.85
C PRO A 68 -16.40 9.43 34.11
N GLY A 69 -16.79 8.82 35.24
CA GLY A 69 -18.19 8.66 35.63
C GLY A 69 -18.91 7.45 34.99
N VAL A 70 -18.31 6.79 34.00
CA VAL A 70 -18.85 5.53 33.45
C VAL A 70 -18.39 4.36 34.32
N VAL A 71 -19.34 3.76 35.06
CA VAL A 71 -19.07 2.60 35.91
C VAL A 71 -19.07 1.32 35.06
N GLY A 72 -17.89 0.79 34.81
CA GLY A 72 -17.68 -0.53 34.23
C GLY A 72 -17.91 -1.65 35.25
N GLN A 73 -18.49 -2.77 34.81
CA GLN A 73 -18.62 -3.97 35.63
C GLN A 73 -17.98 -5.16 34.91
N LEU A 74 -17.03 -5.81 35.57
CA LEU A 74 -16.39 -7.06 35.16
C LEU A 74 -16.98 -8.21 35.98
N LYS A 75 -17.55 -9.23 35.31
CA LYS A 75 -18.01 -10.47 35.94
C LYS A 75 -17.21 -11.65 35.38
N CYS A 76 -16.38 -12.25 36.21
CA CYS A 76 -15.69 -13.50 35.87
C CYS A 76 -16.49 -14.70 36.40
N ARG A 77 -16.89 -15.60 35.50
CA ARG A 77 -17.67 -16.82 35.76
C ARG A 77 -16.99 -18.09 35.24
N GLY A 78 -15.76 -17.97 34.77
CA GLY A 78 -14.91 -19.08 34.35
C GLY A 78 -13.45 -18.67 34.28
N GLN A 79 -12.62 -19.58 33.79
CA GLN A 79 -11.17 -19.47 33.78
C GLN A 79 -10.63 -19.80 32.39
N VAL A 80 -9.44 -19.30 32.10
CA VAL A 80 -8.61 -19.72 30.97
C VAL A 80 -7.41 -20.45 31.56
N LEU A 81 -7.32 -21.75 31.27
CA LEU A 81 -6.31 -22.66 31.82
C LEU A 81 -5.28 -23.01 30.75
N GLU A 82 -4.17 -23.65 31.14
CA GLU A 82 -3.18 -24.18 30.19
C GLU A 82 -3.77 -25.20 29.18
N THR A 83 -4.91 -25.79 29.51
CA THR A 83 -5.64 -26.72 28.64
C THR A 83 -6.59 -26.03 27.66
N THR A 84 -6.97 -24.77 27.92
CA THR A 84 -7.78 -23.96 27.01
C THR A 84 -7.06 -23.85 25.68
N LYS A 85 -7.78 -23.97 24.56
CA LYS A 85 -7.18 -23.90 23.22
C LYS A 85 -7.42 -22.57 22.56
N LEU A 86 -8.59 -21.98 22.80
CA LEU A 86 -8.98 -20.74 22.17
C LEU A 86 -9.74 -19.86 23.13
N VAL A 87 -9.40 -18.58 23.13
CA VAL A 87 -10.23 -17.51 23.68
C VAL A 87 -10.81 -16.65 22.58
N THR A 88 -12.06 -16.21 22.78
CA THR A 88 -12.77 -15.32 21.86
C THR A 88 -13.25 -14.10 22.63
N TYR A 89 -13.10 -12.92 22.04
CA TYR A 89 -13.54 -11.63 22.58
C TYR A 89 -14.57 -11.02 21.63
N GLU A 90 -15.83 -10.92 22.04
CA GLU A 90 -16.87 -10.24 21.28
C GLU A 90 -17.18 -8.91 21.94
N ILE A 91 -16.98 -7.82 21.20
CA ILE A 91 -17.17 -6.46 21.69
C ILE A 91 -18.28 -5.79 20.89
N GLU A 92 -19.36 -5.42 21.56
CA GLU A 92 -20.51 -4.73 20.98
C GLU A 92 -20.48 -3.25 21.35
N ILE A 93 -20.51 -2.38 20.35
CA ILE A 93 -20.50 -0.93 20.58
C ILE A 93 -21.88 -0.50 21.07
N ARG A 94 -21.93 0.07 22.28
CA ARG A 94 -23.17 0.54 22.91
C ARG A 94 -23.37 2.03 22.71
N GLU A 95 -22.29 2.80 22.80
CA GLU A 95 -22.29 4.24 22.59
C GLU A 95 -20.95 4.64 21.99
N ILE A 96 -20.96 5.58 21.04
CA ILE A 96 -19.75 6.14 20.47
C ILE A 96 -20.01 7.61 20.13
N GLY A 97 -19.09 8.48 20.51
CA GLY A 97 -19.28 9.92 20.40
C GLY A 97 -17.95 10.67 20.42
N TYR A 98 -18.03 12.00 20.45
CA TYR A 98 -16.88 12.88 20.25
C TYR A 98 -16.69 14.00 21.30
N GLY A 99 -17.49 14.07 22.37
CA GLY A 99 -17.58 15.29 23.19
C GLY A 99 -16.95 15.19 24.59
N PRO A 100 -16.16 16.19 25.05
CA PRO A 100 -15.29 17.07 24.24
C PRO A 100 -14.15 16.30 23.55
N GLU A 101 -13.98 15.03 23.93
CA GLU A 101 -12.96 14.10 23.43
C GLU A 101 -13.66 12.87 22.83
N PRO A 102 -13.12 12.25 21.74
CA PRO A 102 -13.60 10.99 21.20
C PRO A 102 -13.72 9.91 22.27
N TYR A 103 -14.89 9.30 22.39
CA TYR A 103 -15.16 8.27 23.38
C TYR A 103 -16.02 7.14 22.82
N VAL A 104 -15.88 5.97 23.44
CA VAL A 104 -16.68 4.79 23.17
C VAL A 104 -17.05 4.10 24.48
N ILE A 105 -18.25 3.53 24.53
CA ILE A 105 -18.72 2.62 25.56
C ILE A 105 -19.17 1.35 24.85
N ALA A 106 -18.65 0.22 25.30
CA ALA A 106 -18.94 -1.09 24.72
C ALA A 106 -19.25 -2.11 25.82
N ASP A 107 -19.99 -3.14 25.43
CA ASP A 107 -20.11 -4.35 26.23
C ASP A 107 -19.25 -5.44 25.60
N ALA A 108 -18.59 -6.25 26.43
CA ALA A 108 -17.75 -7.35 26.00
C ALA A 108 -18.24 -8.68 26.57
N LEU A 109 -18.18 -9.73 25.74
CA LEU A 109 -18.36 -11.11 26.16
C LEU A 109 -17.16 -11.92 25.69
N MET A 110 -16.46 -12.53 26.65
CA MET A 110 -15.30 -13.38 26.37
C MET A 110 -15.66 -14.85 26.62
N TYR A 111 -15.15 -15.69 25.73
CA TYR A 111 -15.33 -17.13 25.75
C TYR A 111 -13.98 -17.85 25.87
N ALA A 112 -13.98 -19.00 26.54
CA ALA A 112 -12.91 -19.98 26.51
C ALA A 112 -13.46 -21.28 25.93
N ASP A 113 -12.87 -21.77 24.83
CA ASP A 113 -13.32 -22.93 24.07
C ASP A 113 -14.84 -22.92 23.77
N GLY A 114 -15.35 -21.74 23.41
CA GLY A 114 -16.76 -21.52 23.08
C GLY A 114 -17.70 -21.34 24.28
N LYS A 115 -17.23 -21.48 25.51
CA LYS A 115 -18.02 -21.21 26.72
C LYS A 115 -17.82 -19.76 27.18
N ALA A 116 -18.89 -19.00 27.36
CA ALA A 116 -18.81 -17.65 27.91
C ALA A 116 -18.31 -17.68 29.36
N ILE A 117 -17.21 -16.98 29.65
CA ILE A 117 -16.54 -16.98 30.95
C ILE A 117 -16.40 -15.61 31.59
N VAL A 118 -16.44 -14.53 30.80
CA VAL A 118 -16.33 -13.16 31.31
C VAL A 118 -17.30 -12.24 30.58
N GLU A 119 -18.07 -11.48 31.34
CA GLU A 119 -18.93 -10.40 30.84
C GLU A 119 -18.39 -9.06 31.36
N ILE A 120 -18.26 -8.08 30.47
CA ILE A 120 -17.89 -6.71 30.81
C ILE A 120 -18.99 -5.79 30.29
N SER A 121 -19.64 -5.06 31.18
CA SER A 121 -20.61 -4.04 30.79
C SER A 121 -20.04 -2.64 31.00
N ASN A 122 -20.34 -1.72 30.09
CA ASN A 122 -19.85 -0.34 30.10
C ASN A 122 -18.30 -0.22 30.09
N MET A 123 -17.62 -1.09 29.36
CA MET A 123 -16.19 -0.91 29.09
C MET A 123 -16.01 0.37 28.27
N SER A 124 -15.29 1.34 28.81
CA SER A 124 -15.21 2.68 28.24
C SER A 124 -13.79 3.09 27.90
N LEU A 125 -13.68 3.93 26.88
CA LEU A 125 -12.41 4.45 26.41
C LEU A 125 -12.64 5.85 25.83
N ARG A 126 -11.76 6.78 26.15
CA ARG A 126 -11.64 8.10 25.51
C ARG A 126 -10.21 8.36 25.07
N TYR A 127 -10.07 9.14 24.00
CA TYR A 127 -8.79 9.69 23.56
C TYR A 127 -8.63 11.09 24.12
N THR A 128 -7.85 11.23 25.20
CA THR A 128 -7.59 12.54 25.79
C THR A 128 -6.65 13.37 24.94
N GLY A 129 -6.81 14.69 24.97
CA GLY A 129 -5.99 15.61 24.17
C GLY A 129 -6.28 15.53 22.66
N VAL A 130 -7.43 14.96 22.28
CA VAL A 130 -7.90 14.88 20.89
C VAL A 130 -9.31 15.44 20.81
N THR A 131 -9.54 16.35 19.87
CA THR A 131 -10.87 16.86 19.54
C THR A 131 -11.48 16.13 18.35
N ARG A 132 -12.80 16.23 18.18
CA ARG A 132 -13.49 15.75 16.97
C ARG A 132 -12.85 16.31 15.71
N GLU A 133 -12.50 17.59 15.72
CA GLU A 133 -11.91 18.31 14.60
C GLU A 133 -10.52 17.78 14.26
N GLU A 134 -9.75 17.32 15.24
CA GLU A 134 -8.41 16.74 15.04
C GLU A 134 -8.45 15.31 14.53
N LEU A 135 -9.43 14.54 15.00
CA LEU A 135 -9.74 13.20 14.48
C LEU A 135 -10.32 13.30 13.07
N SER A 136 -11.19 14.27 12.83
CA SER A 136 -11.70 14.57 11.49
C SER A 136 -10.60 15.09 10.58
N ARG A 137 -9.63 15.86 11.11
CA ARG A 137 -8.43 16.26 10.38
C ARG A 137 -7.50 15.10 10.07
N SER A 138 -7.35 14.10 10.94
CA SER A 138 -6.57 12.90 10.61
C SER A 138 -7.26 12.07 9.53
N TRP A 139 -8.59 11.93 9.60
CA TRP A 139 -9.34 11.31 8.51
C TRP A 139 -9.31 12.13 7.24
N ALA A 140 -9.37 13.45 7.35
CA ALA A 140 -9.23 14.38 6.24
C ALA A 140 -7.87 14.18 5.59
N MET A 141 -6.77 14.26 6.34
CA MET A 141 -5.41 13.98 5.85
C MET A 141 -5.30 12.59 5.21
N ALA A 142 -5.88 11.55 5.82
CA ALA A 142 -5.92 10.19 5.27
C ALA A 142 -6.81 10.07 4.03
N ARG A 143 -7.84 10.92 3.89
CA ARG A 143 -8.73 11.06 2.72
C ARG A 143 -8.22 12.10 1.70
N GLY A 144 -7.04 12.70 1.91
CA GLY A 144 -6.51 13.76 1.04
C GLY A 144 -7.15 15.15 1.18
N GLU A 145 -7.89 15.40 2.26
CA GLU A 145 -8.53 16.69 2.60
C GLU A 145 -7.64 17.61 3.46
N GLY A 146 -6.37 17.24 3.72
CA GLY A 146 -5.33 18.15 4.18
C GLY A 146 -4.82 19.01 3.03
N GLU A 147 -4.90 20.34 3.17
CA GLU A 147 -4.87 21.31 2.05
C GLU A 147 -5.78 20.87 0.89
N ARG A 148 -7.04 21.32 0.95
CA ARG A 148 -7.91 21.38 -0.24
C ARG A 148 -7.24 22.29 -1.26
N VAL A 149 -6.58 21.70 -2.24
CA VAL A 149 -6.25 22.39 -3.47
C VAL A 149 -7.52 22.48 -4.29
N ALA A 150 -7.86 23.69 -4.71
CA ALA A 150 -9.02 23.98 -5.54
C ALA A 150 -9.08 23.02 -6.74
N ASN A 151 -10.30 22.59 -7.08
CA ASN A 151 -10.63 21.81 -8.27
C ASN A 151 -9.80 22.26 -9.48
N ALA A 152 -8.80 21.45 -9.86
CA ALA A 152 -8.17 21.54 -11.15
C ALA A 152 -9.15 20.95 -12.18
N THR A 153 -10.17 21.73 -12.52
CA THR A 153 -11.06 21.40 -13.63
C THR A 153 -10.29 21.52 -14.94
N GLY A 154 -10.07 20.38 -15.59
CA GLY A 154 -9.66 20.28 -17.00
C GLY A 154 -8.31 20.92 -17.33
N PHE A 155 -7.22 20.20 -17.07
CA PHE A 155 -5.94 20.50 -17.71
C PHE A 155 -5.69 19.53 -18.86
N LYS A 156 -5.84 20.00 -20.09
CA LYS A 156 -5.19 19.39 -21.25
C LYS A 156 -3.70 19.71 -21.16
N SER A 157 -2.84 18.72 -21.38
CA SER A 157 -1.40 18.90 -21.52
C SER A 157 -1.08 20.06 -22.47
N CYS A 158 -0.40 21.11 -21.99
CA CYS A 158 0.03 22.27 -22.80
C CYS A 158 1.39 22.06 -23.50
N GLY A 159 1.96 20.85 -23.45
CA GLY A 159 3.21 20.53 -24.14
C GLY A 159 2.99 19.96 -25.55
N PRO A 160 3.97 20.12 -26.46
CA PRO A 160 3.95 19.38 -27.73
C PRO A 160 3.93 17.87 -27.45
N ILE A 161 3.09 17.12 -28.15
CA ILE A 161 3.07 15.65 -28.06
C ILE A 161 4.16 15.13 -28.98
N LEU A 162 5.25 14.60 -28.42
CA LEU A 162 6.31 13.96 -29.19
C LEU A 162 5.94 12.52 -29.55
N TYR A 163 5.34 11.80 -28.60
CA TYR A 163 4.80 10.46 -28.80
C TYR A 163 3.43 10.38 -28.17
N GLY A 164 2.38 10.21 -28.99
CA GLY A 164 1.00 10.14 -28.54
C GLY A 164 0.50 8.72 -28.23
N PRO A 165 -0.77 8.58 -27.85
CA PRO A 165 -1.37 7.31 -27.41
C PRO A 165 -1.21 6.15 -28.41
N GLU A 166 -1.26 6.44 -29.71
CA GLU A 166 -1.06 5.44 -30.76
C GLU A 166 0.34 4.81 -30.68
N ARG A 167 1.38 5.61 -30.48
CA ARG A 167 2.77 5.12 -30.36
C ARG A 167 3.02 4.42 -29.03
N ILE A 168 2.43 4.91 -27.94
CA ILE A 168 2.52 4.21 -26.65
C ILE A 168 1.87 2.83 -26.75
N THR A 169 0.67 2.77 -27.32
CA THR A 169 -0.09 1.52 -27.51
C THR A 169 0.59 0.59 -28.50
N ALA A 170 1.24 1.12 -29.55
CA ALA A 170 2.05 0.32 -30.46
C ALA A 170 3.20 -0.39 -29.72
N PHE A 171 3.89 0.30 -28.81
CA PHE A 171 4.95 -0.34 -28.05
C PHE A 171 4.39 -1.38 -27.05
N SER A 172 3.27 -1.10 -26.39
CA SER A 172 2.67 -2.03 -25.42
C SER A 172 2.07 -3.28 -26.07
N SER A 173 1.36 -3.13 -27.20
CA SER A 173 0.50 -4.17 -27.78
C SER A 173 0.68 -4.40 -29.29
N GLY A 174 1.22 -3.42 -30.04
CA GLY A 174 1.37 -3.44 -31.51
C GLY A 174 2.76 -3.85 -32.00
N ASN A 175 3.26 -3.25 -33.08
CA ASN A 175 4.64 -3.44 -33.52
C ASN A 175 5.56 -2.38 -32.89
N PRO A 176 6.74 -2.73 -32.33
CA PRO A 176 7.63 -1.73 -31.74
C PRO A 176 8.16 -0.73 -32.78
N SER A 177 8.23 -1.12 -34.06
CA SER A 177 8.60 -0.19 -35.13
C SER A 177 7.55 0.90 -35.39
N ASP A 178 6.28 0.69 -35.07
CA ASP A 178 5.26 1.75 -35.16
C ASP A 178 5.48 2.82 -34.07
N ALA A 179 6.13 2.45 -32.95
CA ALA A 179 6.49 3.38 -31.88
C ALA A 179 7.81 4.12 -32.17
N PHE A 180 8.87 3.38 -32.53
CA PHE A 180 10.25 3.90 -32.60
C PHE A 180 10.85 3.93 -34.02
N GLY A 181 10.17 3.38 -35.02
CA GLY A 181 10.62 3.36 -36.41
C GLY A 181 11.51 2.17 -36.78
N GLU A 182 12.18 2.31 -37.92
CA GLU A 182 12.93 1.23 -38.61
C GLU A 182 13.83 0.38 -37.71
N PRO A 183 14.66 0.93 -36.80
CA PRO A 183 15.57 0.10 -36.01
C PRO A 183 14.87 -0.94 -35.16
N TYR A 184 13.60 -0.70 -34.80
CA TYR A 184 12.80 -1.59 -33.98
C TYR A 184 12.03 -2.66 -34.78
N ARG A 185 12.07 -2.65 -36.12
CA ARG A 185 11.40 -3.65 -36.96
C ARG A 185 11.84 -5.07 -36.65
N ILE A 186 13.08 -5.27 -36.22
CA ILE A 186 13.59 -6.59 -35.80
C ILE A 186 12.78 -7.24 -34.66
N PHE A 187 11.99 -6.45 -33.91
CA PHE A 187 11.15 -6.90 -32.79
C PHE A 187 9.66 -6.99 -33.15
N ASP A 188 9.28 -6.72 -34.39
CA ASP A 188 7.88 -6.76 -34.83
C ASP A 188 7.32 -8.19 -34.81
N ALA A 189 6.00 -8.29 -34.84
CA ALA A 189 5.33 -9.58 -34.94
C ALA A 189 5.81 -10.37 -36.17
N GLY A 190 6.16 -11.64 -35.96
CA GLY A 190 6.70 -12.51 -37.03
C GLY A 190 8.21 -12.38 -37.28
N MET A 191 8.91 -11.47 -36.59
CA MET A 191 10.36 -11.32 -36.71
C MET A 191 11.12 -12.23 -35.73
N SER A 192 12.44 -12.28 -35.86
CA SER A 192 13.30 -13.23 -35.15
C SER A 192 13.59 -12.87 -33.69
N ARG A 193 13.45 -11.59 -33.30
CA ARG A 193 13.75 -11.13 -31.92
C ARG A 193 12.49 -10.75 -31.15
N ARG A 194 12.62 -10.73 -29.82
CA ARG A 194 11.60 -10.26 -28.89
C ARG A 194 12.18 -9.19 -27.96
N ILE A 195 11.32 -8.28 -27.53
CA ILE A 195 11.68 -7.21 -26.60
C ILE A 195 10.65 -7.15 -25.46
N ALA A 196 11.12 -6.76 -24.27
CA ALA A 196 10.23 -6.33 -23.21
C ALA A 196 9.47 -5.07 -23.63
N ARG A 197 8.16 -5.08 -23.42
CA ARG A 197 7.24 -4.00 -23.80
C ARG A 197 6.68 -3.32 -22.56
N LEU A 198 6.11 -2.14 -22.75
CA LEU A 198 5.32 -1.51 -21.70
C LEU A 198 4.09 -2.37 -21.34
N PRO A 199 3.57 -2.24 -20.11
CA PRO A 199 2.28 -2.81 -19.74
C PRO A 199 1.17 -2.38 -20.71
N ARG A 200 0.25 -3.31 -20.98
CA ARG A 200 -0.95 -3.09 -21.81
C ARG A 200 -2.16 -2.78 -20.93
N ALA A 201 -3.21 -2.25 -21.53
CA ALA A 201 -4.51 -2.09 -20.85
C ALA A 201 -4.97 -3.41 -20.20
N PRO A 202 -5.54 -3.36 -18.97
CA PRO A 202 -5.93 -2.17 -18.21
C PRO A 202 -4.83 -1.59 -17.29
N TYR A 203 -3.56 -1.95 -17.53
CA TYR A 203 -2.40 -1.54 -16.71
C TYR A 203 -1.44 -0.58 -17.43
N GLN A 204 -1.85 -0.05 -18.59
CA GLN A 204 -1.11 0.98 -19.31
C GLN A 204 -1.42 2.33 -18.67
N PHE A 205 -0.44 2.94 -18.02
CA PHE A 205 -0.60 4.22 -17.31
C PHE A 205 0.38 5.28 -17.83
N LEU A 206 0.59 5.25 -19.14
CA LEU A 206 1.35 6.21 -19.91
C LEU A 206 0.54 6.50 -21.17
N ASP A 207 0.09 7.74 -21.35
CA ASP A 207 -0.67 8.12 -22.54
C ASP A 207 0.22 8.76 -23.60
N ARG A 208 1.18 9.57 -23.15
CA ARG A 208 2.00 10.36 -24.06
C ARG A 208 3.34 10.75 -23.45
N VAL A 209 4.31 11.01 -24.32
CA VAL A 209 5.56 11.69 -23.99
C VAL A 209 5.55 13.07 -24.62
N THR A 210 5.75 14.08 -23.78
CA THR A 210 5.69 15.50 -24.17
C THR A 210 7.07 16.13 -24.32
N GLU A 211 8.09 15.49 -23.78
CA GLU A 211 9.44 16.05 -23.81
C GLU A 211 10.50 14.96 -23.68
N ILE A 212 11.58 15.12 -24.45
CA ILE A 212 12.81 14.33 -24.32
C ILE A 212 13.99 15.30 -24.41
N ARG A 213 14.93 15.22 -23.46
CA ARG A 213 16.12 16.07 -23.40
C ARG A 213 17.36 15.27 -23.02
N GLY A 214 18.54 15.83 -23.27
CA GLY A 214 19.82 15.27 -22.79
C GLY A 214 20.24 13.95 -23.42
N CYS A 215 19.52 13.47 -24.45
CA CYS A 215 19.84 12.22 -25.14
C CYS A 215 19.32 12.22 -26.59
N GLU A 216 19.85 11.31 -27.39
CA GLU A 216 19.42 11.06 -28.76
C GLU A 216 18.83 9.66 -28.87
N ALA A 217 17.88 9.48 -29.79
CA ALA A 217 17.29 8.18 -30.05
C ALA A 217 18.37 7.15 -30.39
N PHE A 218 18.24 5.96 -29.80
CA PHE A 218 19.11 4.79 -30.00
C PHE A 218 20.58 4.99 -29.60
N LYS A 219 20.87 6.03 -28.81
CA LYS A 219 22.17 6.20 -28.17
C LYS A 219 22.06 5.90 -26.69
N MET A 220 22.61 4.76 -26.27
CA MET A 220 22.56 4.32 -24.88
C MET A 220 23.56 5.10 -24.00
N VAL A 221 23.12 6.27 -23.52
CA VAL A 221 23.90 7.17 -22.65
C VAL A 221 23.12 7.55 -21.39
N ALA A 222 23.83 7.92 -20.32
CA ALA A 222 23.22 8.51 -19.13
C ALA A 222 22.95 10.02 -19.33
N GLY A 223 22.01 10.58 -18.57
CA GLY A 223 21.68 12.01 -18.56
C GLY A 223 20.45 12.38 -19.40
N GLY A 224 19.85 11.42 -20.11
CA GLY A 224 18.57 11.56 -20.79
C GLY A 224 17.42 11.78 -19.82
N GLU A 225 16.49 12.64 -20.22
CA GLU A 225 15.32 13.02 -19.44
C GLU A 225 14.07 12.88 -20.31
N VAL A 226 12.97 12.40 -19.69
CA VAL A 226 11.66 12.26 -20.33
C VAL A 226 10.60 12.88 -19.43
N THR A 227 9.71 13.68 -20.02
CA THR A 227 8.44 14.09 -19.40
C THR A 227 7.29 13.36 -20.07
N ALA A 228 6.46 12.73 -19.27
CA ALA A 228 5.40 11.83 -19.70
C ALA A 228 4.11 12.10 -18.92
N ASP A 229 2.96 11.97 -19.58
CA ASP A 229 1.66 12.25 -18.97
C ASP A 229 0.74 11.02 -19.00
N TYR A 230 -0.09 10.90 -17.96
CA TYR A 230 -1.22 9.99 -17.84
C TYR A 230 -2.46 10.76 -17.38
N ASP A 231 -3.51 10.76 -18.19
CA ASP A 231 -4.80 11.34 -17.83
C ASP A 231 -5.57 10.34 -16.98
N VAL A 232 -5.77 10.66 -15.69
CA VAL A 232 -6.47 9.80 -14.74
C VAL A 232 -7.98 9.85 -14.99
N PRO A 233 -8.63 8.75 -15.43
CA PRO A 233 -10.07 8.73 -15.58
C PRO A 233 -10.74 8.65 -14.20
N PRO A 234 -11.70 9.52 -13.86
CA PRO A 234 -12.32 9.50 -12.53
C PRO A 234 -13.04 8.19 -12.18
N GLY A 235 -13.51 7.46 -13.18
CA GLY A 235 -14.21 6.19 -13.02
C GLY A 235 -13.32 4.95 -13.18
N GLU A 236 -11.99 5.11 -13.16
CA GLU A 236 -11.08 4.00 -13.48
C GLU A 236 -11.16 2.85 -12.45
N TRP A 237 -10.96 1.62 -12.93
CA TRP A 237 -11.19 0.39 -12.19
C TRP A 237 -10.46 0.34 -10.84
N TYR A 238 -9.25 0.92 -10.77
CA TYR A 238 -8.40 0.84 -9.59
C TYR A 238 -8.94 1.66 -8.41
N PHE A 239 -9.74 2.71 -8.63
CA PHE A 239 -10.35 3.47 -7.53
C PHE A 239 -11.41 2.61 -6.82
N ALA A 240 -12.27 1.94 -7.60
CA ALA A 240 -13.26 1.02 -7.06
C ALA A 240 -12.60 -0.20 -6.39
N ALA A 241 -11.53 -0.73 -6.98
CA ALA A 241 -10.80 -1.87 -6.43
C ALA A 241 -10.08 -1.52 -5.11
N ASN A 242 -9.57 -0.29 -4.95
CA ASN A 242 -8.83 0.14 -3.76
C ASN A 242 -9.73 0.33 -2.52
N ARG A 243 -11.01 0.66 -2.70
CA ARG A 243 -11.99 0.88 -1.61
C ARG A 243 -11.57 1.95 -0.58
N GLN A 244 -10.68 2.88 -0.94
CA GLN A 244 -10.21 3.97 -0.06
C GLN A 244 -10.43 5.37 -0.67
N GLY A 245 -11.06 5.47 -1.85
CA GLY A 245 -11.42 6.75 -2.48
C GLY A 245 -10.28 7.42 -3.24
N ASP A 246 -9.05 6.90 -3.13
CA ASP A 246 -7.85 7.34 -3.82
C ASP A 246 -7.21 6.19 -4.64
N MET A 247 -6.19 6.53 -5.42
CA MET A 247 -5.46 5.59 -6.28
C MET A 247 -4.61 4.65 -5.40
N PRO A 248 -4.65 3.32 -5.64
CA PRO A 248 -3.80 2.40 -4.91
C PRO A 248 -2.32 2.66 -5.22
N PHE A 249 -1.47 2.57 -4.21
CA PHE A 249 -0.03 2.84 -4.34
C PHE A 249 0.65 2.03 -5.46
N ALA A 250 0.23 0.79 -5.70
CA ALA A 250 0.76 -0.03 -6.79
C ALA A 250 0.55 0.58 -8.19
N VAL A 251 -0.58 1.28 -8.41
CA VAL A 251 -0.86 1.99 -9.67
C VAL A 251 -0.05 3.28 -9.76
N LEU A 252 0.05 4.04 -8.67
CA LEU A 252 0.91 5.23 -8.61
C LEU A 252 2.38 4.91 -8.88
N LEU A 253 2.86 3.78 -8.35
CA LEU A 253 4.19 3.25 -8.61
C LEU A 253 4.39 2.98 -10.11
N GLU A 254 3.44 2.31 -10.76
CA GLU A 254 3.53 2.02 -12.20
C GLU A 254 3.50 3.27 -13.07
N ILE A 255 2.69 4.28 -12.72
CA ILE A 255 2.68 5.59 -13.40
C ILE A 255 4.07 6.25 -13.34
N ALA A 256 4.78 6.11 -12.24
CA ALA A 256 6.13 6.62 -12.09
C ALA A 256 7.17 5.81 -12.89
N LEU A 257 6.95 4.50 -13.04
CA LEU A 257 7.96 3.56 -13.55
C LEU A 257 7.85 3.27 -15.05
N GLN A 258 6.65 3.30 -15.65
CA GLN A 258 6.49 3.04 -17.10
C GLN A 258 7.28 4.01 -18.00
N PRO A 259 7.40 5.32 -17.67
CA PRO A 259 8.30 6.21 -18.40
C PRO A 259 9.76 5.75 -18.41
N CYS A 260 10.24 5.04 -17.38
CA CYS A 260 11.61 4.50 -17.35
C CYS A 260 11.81 3.47 -18.46
N GLY A 261 10.85 2.56 -18.63
CA GLY A 261 10.85 1.59 -19.72
C GLY A 261 10.77 2.26 -21.09
N TRP A 262 9.99 3.34 -21.22
CA TRP A 262 9.94 4.14 -22.44
C TRP A 262 11.30 4.77 -22.75
N LEU A 263 11.94 5.46 -21.80
CA LEU A 263 13.26 6.07 -22.01
C LEU A 263 14.32 5.01 -22.32
N SER A 264 14.31 3.87 -21.64
CA SER A 264 15.22 2.76 -21.95
C SER A 264 15.08 2.27 -23.40
N ALA A 265 13.85 2.19 -23.91
CA ALA A 265 13.58 1.84 -25.30
C ALA A 265 13.98 2.98 -26.26
N TYR A 266 13.68 4.23 -25.93
CA TYR A 266 14.10 5.39 -26.73
C TYR A 266 15.63 5.44 -26.89
N LEU A 267 16.39 5.13 -25.84
CA LEU A 267 17.86 5.05 -25.87
C LEU A 267 18.38 3.83 -26.66
N GLY A 268 17.51 2.93 -27.11
CA GLY A 268 17.88 1.74 -27.89
C GLY A 268 18.56 0.65 -27.06
N SER A 269 18.31 0.57 -25.76
CA SER A 269 19.06 -0.33 -24.86
C SER A 269 18.97 -1.81 -25.29
N ALA A 270 17.85 -2.24 -25.85
CA ALA A 270 17.70 -3.61 -26.37
C ALA A 270 18.39 -3.84 -27.72
N LEU A 271 18.63 -2.77 -28.49
CA LEU A 271 19.32 -2.80 -29.78
C LEU A 271 20.83 -3.03 -29.62
N THR A 272 21.40 -2.75 -28.44
CA THR A 272 22.83 -2.94 -28.19
C THR A 272 23.22 -4.41 -27.99
N SER A 273 22.24 -5.32 -27.97
CA SER A 273 22.45 -6.76 -27.87
C SER A 273 21.89 -7.47 -29.11
N THR A 274 22.48 -8.59 -29.49
CA THR A 274 21.91 -9.54 -30.46
C THR A 274 20.90 -10.49 -29.83
N ASP A 275 20.93 -10.64 -28.50
CA ASP A 275 20.07 -11.56 -27.76
C ASP A 275 18.78 -10.89 -27.29
N ASP A 276 17.75 -11.69 -27.06
CA ASP A 276 16.51 -11.22 -26.42
C ASP A 276 16.78 -10.88 -24.95
N LEU A 277 16.41 -9.67 -24.54
CA LEU A 277 16.63 -9.14 -23.20
C LEU A 277 15.31 -8.97 -22.46
N SER A 278 15.27 -9.45 -21.23
CA SER A 278 14.19 -9.20 -20.29
C SER A 278 14.47 -7.95 -19.46
N TYR A 279 13.47 -7.10 -19.28
CA TYR A 279 13.55 -5.88 -18.47
C TYR A 279 12.92 -6.11 -17.08
N ARG A 280 13.63 -5.74 -16.01
CA ARG A 280 13.15 -5.93 -14.62
C ARG A 280 13.45 -4.71 -13.77
N ASN A 281 12.47 -4.29 -12.96
CA ASN A 281 12.74 -3.40 -11.85
C ASN A 281 13.53 -4.17 -10.78
N LEU A 282 14.57 -3.55 -10.22
CA LEU A 282 15.45 -4.19 -9.25
C LEU A 282 15.33 -3.56 -7.86
N GLY A 283 14.70 -2.38 -7.76
CA GLY A 283 14.45 -1.69 -6.52
C GLY A 283 14.52 -0.18 -6.68
N GLY A 284 14.56 0.51 -5.54
CA GLY A 284 14.56 1.96 -5.47
C GLY A 284 14.10 2.46 -4.11
N THR A 285 13.97 3.77 -3.99
CA THR A 285 13.33 4.44 -2.86
C THR A 285 12.23 5.36 -3.36
N GLY A 286 11.26 5.70 -2.52
CA GLY A 286 10.23 6.66 -2.90
C GLY A 286 9.46 7.23 -1.72
N THR A 287 9.07 8.48 -1.85
CA THR A 287 8.25 9.23 -0.90
C THR A 287 7.00 9.71 -1.60
N GLN A 288 5.84 9.27 -1.12
CA GLN A 288 4.54 9.80 -1.54
C GLN A 288 4.21 11.03 -0.69
N PHE A 289 3.94 12.15 -1.34
CA PHE A 289 3.64 13.44 -0.71
C PHE A 289 2.13 13.70 -0.60
N ALA A 290 1.34 13.16 -1.53
CA ALA A 290 -0.11 13.32 -1.54
C ALA A 290 -0.82 12.08 -2.16
N PRO A 291 -2.06 11.78 -1.74
CA PRO A 291 -2.90 10.80 -2.44
C PRO A 291 -3.35 11.34 -3.80
N VAL A 292 -3.66 10.42 -4.72
CA VAL A 292 -4.22 10.76 -6.04
C VAL A 292 -5.71 10.46 -6.03
N LEU A 293 -6.54 11.48 -6.22
CA LEU A 293 -8.00 11.37 -6.21
C LEU A 293 -8.58 11.21 -7.62
N PRO A 294 -9.81 10.68 -7.78
CA PRO A 294 -10.47 10.50 -9.08
C PRO A 294 -10.45 11.71 -10.01
N ASN A 295 -10.61 12.92 -9.48
CA ASN A 295 -10.71 14.14 -10.28
C ASN A 295 -9.39 14.91 -10.40
N VAL A 296 -8.25 14.25 -10.16
CA VAL A 296 -6.91 14.88 -10.20
C VAL A 296 -6.53 15.42 -11.59
N GLY A 297 -7.15 14.91 -12.66
CA GLY A 297 -6.81 15.25 -14.04
C GLY A 297 -5.56 14.50 -14.50
N THR A 298 -4.56 15.23 -15.00
CA THR A 298 -3.34 14.64 -15.56
C THR A 298 -2.24 14.52 -14.50
N LEU A 299 -1.60 13.36 -14.43
CA LEU A 299 -0.34 13.16 -13.75
C LEU A 299 0.82 13.29 -14.74
N THR A 300 1.79 14.14 -14.41
CA THR A 300 3.01 14.33 -15.19
C THR A 300 4.17 13.69 -14.44
N THR A 301 4.83 12.71 -15.07
CA THR A 301 6.04 12.07 -14.58
C THR A 301 7.24 12.62 -15.33
N ARG A 302 8.19 13.20 -14.60
CA ARG A 302 9.54 13.53 -15.09
C ARG A 302 10.50 12.48 -14.60
N ILE A 303 11.29 11.91 -15.52
CA ILE A 303 12.35 10.97 -15.19
C ILE A 303 13.68 11.43 -15.77
N LYS A 304 14.77 11.04 -15.12
CA LYS A 304 16.13 11.21 -15.60
C LYS A 304 16.90 9.91 -15.43
N ASN A 305 17.51 9.37 -16.48
CA ASN A 305 18.43 8.25 -16.29
C ASN A 305 19.79 8.78 -15.79
N THR A 306 20.10 8.57 -14.52
CA THR A 306 21.26 9.18 -13.85
C THR A 306 22.56 8.43 -14.08
N ARG A 307 22.47 7.12 -14.30
CA ARG A 307 23.62 6.24 -14.45
C ARG A 307 23.30 5.07 -15.36
N LEU A 308 24.33 4.54 -16.00
CA LEU A 308 24.28 3.31 -16.77
C LEU A 308 25.49 2.43 -16.46
N SER A 309 25.30 1.12 -16.47
CA SER A 309 26.36 0.12 -16.37
C SER A 309 26.07 -1.01 -17.36
N SER A 310 27.11 -1.55 -17.99
CA SER A 310 26.99 -2.74 -18.84
C SER A 310 28.14 -3.69 -18.54
N SER A 311 27.82 -4.96 -18.31
CA SER A 311 28.80 -6.02 -18.04
C SER A 311 28.19 -7.38 -18.29
N ALA A 312 28.96 -8.29 -18.90
CA ALA A 312 28.54 -9.68 -19.17
C ALA A 312 27.15 -9.81 -19.84
N GLY A 313 26.86 -8.93 -20.80
CA GLY A 313 25.57 -8.92 -21.52
C GLY A 313 24.38 -8.36 -20.75
N MET A 314 24.57 -7.94 -19.49
CA MET A 314 23.56 -7.25 -18.68
C MET A 314 23.74 -5.74 -18.78
N ILE A 315 22.63 -5.01 -18.69
CA ILE A 315 22.62 -3.54 -18.67
C ILE A 315 21.82 -3.10 -17.46
N ILE A 316 22.36 -2.23 -16.61
CA ILE A 316 21.64 -1.62 -15.49
C ILE A 316 21.52 -0.12 -15.73
N GLN A 317 20.33 0.41 -15.53
CA GLN A 317 20.01 1.83 -15.69
C GLN A 317 19.34 2.34 -14.40
N TRP A 318 19.86 3.44 -13.87
CA TRP A 318 19.31 4.12 -12.70
C TRP A 318 18.54 5.35 -13.15
N PHE A 319 17.46 5.63 -12.45
CA PHE A 319 16.55 6.73 -12.75
C PHE A 319 16.18 7.47 -11.48
N ASP A 320 16.15 8.79 -11.57
CA ASP A 320 15.38 9.62 -10.64
C ASP A 320 14.02 9.89 -11.28
N PHE A 321 12.95 9.91 -10.48
CA PHE A 321 11.61 10.25 -10.95
C PHE A 321 10.90 11.24 -10.02
N GLU A 322 10.03 12.07 -10.59
CA GLU A 322 9.07 12.90 -9.89
C GLU A 322 7.73 12.90 -10.64
N VAL A 323 6.65 12.65 -9.91
CA VAL A 323 5.26 12.69 -10.39
C VAL A 323 4.59 13.92 -9.78
N SER A 324 3.93 14.72 -10.62
CA SER A 324 3.18 15.90 -10.21
C SER A 324 1.79 15.93 -10.83
N ALA A 325 0.85 16.61 -10.15
CA ALA A 325 -0.45 17.00 -10.69
C ALA A 325 -0.45 18.53 -10.80
N GLY A 326 -0.22 19.06 -12.01
CA GLY A 326 0.09 20.49 -12.18
C GLY A 326 1.33 20.88 -11.37
N ALA A 327 1.19 21.85 -10.46
CA ALA A 327 2.26 22.31 -9.57
C ALA A 327 2.44 21.45 -8.31
N GLN A 328 1.49 20.56 -7.99
CA GLN A 328 1.53 19.75 -6.78
C GLN A 328 2.43 18.54 -6.96
N LYS A 329 3.37 18.34 -6.03
CA LYS A 329 4.19 17.14 -5.97
C LYS A 329 3.41 15.97 -5.38
N ILE A 330 3.40 14.83 -6.08
CA ILE A 330 2.64 13.64 -5.68
C ILE A 330 3.58 12.54 -5.19
N TYR A 331 4.60 12.20 -5.97
CA TYR A 331 5.50 11.08 -5.68
C TYR A 331 6.90 11.38 -6.20
N ARG A 332 7.94 11.05 -5.46
CA ARG A 332 9.33 11.22 -5.90
C ARG A 332 10.18 10.09 -5.37
N GLY A 333 11.18 9.69 -6.14
CA GLY A 333 12.12 8.67 -5.72
C GLY A 333 13.24 8.45 -6.71
N ASP A 334 13.95 7.36 -6.47
CA ASP A 334 14.91 6.77 -7.38
C ASP A 334 14.56 5.31 -7.61
N THR A 335 14.98 4.78 -8.75
CA THR A 335 14.78 3.38 -9.10
C THR A 335 15.86 2.91 -10.06
N TYR A 336 16.00 1.61 -10.22
CA TYR A 336 16.88 1.06 -11.23
C TYR A 336 16.32 -0.20 -11.85
N PHE A 337 16.58 -0.34 -13.15
CA PHE A 337 16.12 -1.44 -13.97
C PHE A 337 17.31 -2.15 -14.62
N GLY A 338 17.15 -3.46 -14.81
CA GLY A 338 18.11 -4.29 -15.51
C GLY A 338 17.55 -4.91 -16.77
N PHE A 339 18.38 -4.98 -17.81
CA PHE A 339 18.21 -5.84 -18.97
C PHE A 339 19.04 -7.11 -18.77
N PHE A 340 18.39 -8.26 -18.92
CA PHE A 340 18.99 -9.56 -18.66
C PHE A 340 18.78 -10.50 -19.84
N PRO A 341 19.86 -11.15 -20.36
CA PRO A 341 19.70 -12.25 -21.28
C PRO A 341 19.05 -13.43 -20.56
N LYS A 342 18.39 -14.31 -21.31
CA LYS A 342 17.66 -15.46 -20.75
C LYS A 342 18.52 -16.32 -19.82
N ALA A 343 19.78 -16.57 -20.19
CA ALA A 343 20.72 -17.36 -19.39
C ALA A 343 21.03 -16.74 -18.00
N ALA A 344 20.98 -15.40 -17.88
CA ALA A 344 21.15 -14.72 -16.59
C ALA A 344 19.91 -14.87 -15.69
N LEU A 345 18.72 -15.09 -16.28
CA LEU A 345 17.48 -15.29 -15.55
C LEU A 345 17.23 -16.76 -15.16
N GLU A 346 17.80 -17.71 -15.90
CA GLU A 346 17.68 -19.16 -15.60
C GLU A 346 18.30 -19.53 -14.24
N LYS A 347 19.23 -18.71 -13.74
CA LYS A 347 19.91 -18.88 -12.44
C LYS A 347 19.45 -17.87 -11.39
N GLN A 348 18.19 -17.44 -11.44
CA GLN A 348 17.63 -16.62 -10.38
C GLN A 348 17.51 -17.43 -9.09
N GLU A 349 18.34 -17.10 -8.11
CA GLU A 349 18.37 -17.75 -6.79
C GLU A 349 17.22 -17.29 -5.88
N GLY A 350 16.34 -16.39 -6.38
CA GLY A 350 15.30 -15.74 -5.59
C GLY A 350 15.90 -14.88 -4.48
N ILE A 351 15.09 -14.56 -3.47
CA ILE A 351 15.61 -13.91 -2.27
C ILE A 351 16.35 -14.98 -1.44
N LYS A 352 17.68 -14.97 -1.47
CA LYS A 352 18.50 -15.89 -0.67
C LYS A 352 18.24 -15.69 0.81
N GLY A 353 18.00 -16.79 1.52
CA GLY A 353 17.72 -16.73 2.95
C GLY A 353 16.39 -16.04 3.28
N ALA A 354 15.55 -15.73 2.28
CA ALA A 354 14.14 -15.50 2.55
C ALA A 354 13.58 -16.79 3.10
N LYS A 355 13.46 -16.82 4.43
CA LYS A 355 12.44 -17.62 5.04
C LYS A 355 11.15 -16.95 4.63
N LEU A 356 10.33 -17.67 3.86
CA LEU A 356 8.90 -17.41 3.90
C LEU A 356 8.58 -17.23 5.38
N TYR A 357 7.98 -16.10 5.71
CA TYR A 357 7.40 -15.96 7.02
C TYR A 357 6.33 -17.04 7.09
N GLU A 358 6.74 -18.19 7.62
CA GLU A 358 5.86 -19.15 8.20
C GLU A 358 5.47 -18.46 9.49
N PRO A 359 4.24 -17.93 9.55
CA PRO A 359 3.76 -17.44 10.81
C PRO A 359 3.91 -18.64 11.74
N SER A 360 4.53 -18.42 12.89
CA SER A 360 4.61 -19.45 13.92
C SER A 360 3.23 -20.06 14.14
N ALA A 361 3.14 -21.26 14.73
CA ALA A 361 1.84 -21.85 15.06
C ALA A 361 0.90 -20.83 15.77
N ALA A 362 1.49 -19.94 16.57
CA ALA A 362 0.83 -18.82 17.26
C ALA A 362 0.37 -17.65 16.36
N GLU A 363 1.00 -17.42 15.20
CA GLU A 363 0.59 -16.36 14.26
C GLU A 363 -0.40 -16.89 13.21
N LEU A 364 -0.31 -18.17 12.82
CA LEU A 364 -1.24 -18.84 11.92
C LEU A 364 -2.60 -19.07 12.55
N ALA A 365 -2.62 -19.38 13.83
CA ALA A 365 -3.85 -19.63 14.56
C ALA A 365 -4.59 -18.28 14.87
N ARG A 366 -3.84 -17.18 15.00
CA ARG A 366 -4.33 -15.78 15.04
C ARG A 366 -4.88 -15.24 13.70
N ALA A 367 -4.54 -15.86 12.56
CA ALA A 367 -4.86 -15.37 11.21
C ALA A 367 -6.11 -16.00 10.56
N LYS A 368 -6.62 -17.13 11.07
CA LYS A 368 -7.79 -17.83 10.47
C LYS A 368 -9.15 -17.27 10.89
N ARG A 369 -9.23 -16.28 11.79
CA ARG A 369 -10.51 -15.69 12.22
C ARG A 369 -10.48 -14.16 12.17
N LEU A 370 -10.91 -13.64 11.02
CA LEU A 370 -11.50 -12.31 10.82
C LEU A 370 -12.81 -12.49 10.04
#